data_AF-A0A958SGL6-F1
#
_entry.id   AF-A0A958SGL6-F1
#
_cell.length_a   1.000
_cell.length_b   1.000
_cell.length_c   1.000
_cell.angle_alpha   90.00
_cell.angle_beta   90.00
_cell.angle_gamma   90.00
#
_symmetry.space_group_name_H-M   'P 1'
#
loop_
_entity.id
_entity.type
_entity.pdbx_description
1 polymer ?
#
loop_
_entity_poly.entity_id
_entity_poly.type
_entity_poly.pdbx_seq_one_letter_code
_entity_poly.pdbx_strand_id
1 'polypeptide(L)'
;MIPRWTLFIAVIGSLLAASAFGRSPGHLSGGYYETEDPWTLSTWGSFKSIAAYEQLRQTNIYTADSIPFAEQRLRLGGALTKGNFRFEFANEVNVTAQPPNPTVVPIPYLGPKQAFDLTAEIYTSDSLLLRNYIDRAFVQYTLGDWEFKVGRQVVPMGIGKIYTAISQIPRRSFVVVDSEYPVTEDAVAVTYAGPMTLSARFLPKIEGQQDHNFHVRLGEQTMDYDLVLTAGKSDDKLFFGFEGAKNYGGFVFRGEAVAYKRNNDTILQGLFGMDRAFTPEFSGLVEVFYNGFGSNNPLSYNVFEQSHRSAPYIGQLYLGTNFNAQITPLFEGHLGSSTNLNDGSTLFHLYFNYSLSDELDLIFGQYFSVSPDPLSEYGGRIPLGFGFSTGLPDLSYFVLKYSF
;
A
#
# COMPACT_ATOMS: atom_id res chain seq x y z
N MET A 1 1.05 -36.49 0.11
CA MET A 1 1.50 -35.09 0.02
C MET A 1 1.85 -34.81 -1.43
N ILE A 2 1.04 -34.03 -2.12
CA ILE A 2 1.36 -33.57 -3.48
C ILE A 2 2.30 -32.37 -3.33
N PRO A 3 3.47 -32.31 -4.00
CA PRO A 3 4.36 -31.17 -3.91
C PRO A 3 3.62 -29.88 -4.31
N ARG A 4 3.76 -28.81 -3.53
CA ARG A 4 3.07 -27.51 -3.74
C ARG A 4 3.31 -26.90 -5.14
N TRP A 5 4.38 -27.30 -5.84
CA TRP A 5 4.71 -26.90 -7.21
C TRP A 5 3.81 -27.54 -8.30
N THR A 6 3.19 -28.69 -8.01
CA THR A 6 2.39 -29.44 -8.99
C THR A 6 1.08 -28.72 -9.32
N LEU A 7 0.54 -27.94 -8.37
CA LEU A 7 -0.62 -27.08 -8.60
C LEU A 7 -0.26 -25.83 -9.43
N PHE A 8 0.99 -25.36 -9.33
CA PHE A 8 1.50 -24.17 -9.99
C PHE A 8 1.68 -24.36 -11.51
N ILE A 9 2.15 -25.54 -11.94
CA ILE A 9 2.29 -25.89 -13.36
C ILE A 9 0.92 -26.18 -14.00
N ALA A 10 -0.02 -26.77 -13.25
CA ALA A 10 -1.34 -27.12 -13.77
C ALA A 10 -2.19 -25.88 -14.10
N VAL A 11 -2.09 -24.80 -13.32
CA VAL A 11 -2.85 -23.55 -13.53
C VAL A 11 -2.25 -22.71 -14.67
N ILE A 12 -0.92 -22.61 -14.76
CA ILE A 12 -0.25 -21.89 -15.87
C ILE A 12 -0.43 -22.64 -17.20
N GLY A 13 -0.33 -23.98 -17.18
CA GLY A 13 -0.52 -24.81 -18.37
C GLY A 13 -1.95 -24.78 -18.92
N SER A 14 -2.96 -24.58 -18.07
CA SER A 14 -4.36 -24.47 -18.50
C SER A 14 -4.72 -23.07 -19.02
N LEU A 15 -4.10 -22.01 -18.50
CA LEU A 15 -4.24 -20.64 -19.03
C LEU A 15 -3.59 -20.46 -20.41
N LEU A 16 -2.44 -21.10 -20.67
CA LEU A 16 -1.78 -21.07 -21.98
C LEU A 16 -2.45 -21.97 -23.03
N ALA A 17 -3.21 -22.99 -22.62
CA ALA A 17 -3.98 -23.84 -23.53
C ALA A 17 -5.30 -23.17 -23.97
N ALA A 18 -5.88 -22.29 -23.14
CA ALA A 18 -7.12 -21.59 -23.43
C ALA A 18 -6.98 -20.49 -24.50
N SER A 19 -5.77 -19.95 -24.72
CA SER A 19 -5.50 -18.96 -25.77
C SER A 19 -5.31 -19.54 -27.18
N ALA A 20 -5.32 -20.87 -27.35
CA ALA A 20 -4.94 -21.54 -28.60
C ALA A 20 -6.10 -22.04 -29.47
N PHE A 21 -7.37 -21.85 -29.08
CA PHE A 21 -8.53 -22.32 -29.86
C PHE A 21 -9.44 -21.18 -30.33
N GLY A 22 -8.98 -20.45 -31.34
CA GLY A 22 -9.81 -19.60 -32.19
C GLY A 22 -9.85 -20.12 -33.62
N ARG A 23 -10.80 -21.02 -33.95
CA ARG A 23 -11.15 -21.35 -35.34
C ARG A 23 -12.65 -21.19 -35.56
N SER A 24 -13.00 -20.31 -36.50
CA SER A 24 -14.31 -20.15 -37.14
C SER A 24 -14.69 -21.38 -37.97
N PRO A 25 -15.99 -21.75 -38.05
CA PRO A 25 -16.70 -21.50 -39.32
C PRO A 25 -18.22 -21.21 -39.22
N GLY A 26 -18.71 -20.40 -40.17
CA GLY A 26 -19.91 -20.74 -40.97
C GLY A 26 -21.29 -20.23 -40.51
N HIS A 27 -21.88 -19.35 -41.32
CA HIS A 27 -23.30 -18.98 -41.32
C HIS A 27 -24.24 -20.18 -41.43
N LEU A 28 -25.24 -20.29 -40.53
CA LEU A 28 -26.61 -20.72 -40.81
C LEU A 28 -27.59 -20.12 -39.77
N SER A 29 -28.79 -19.79 -40.24
CA SER A 29 -29.85 -19.05 -39.56
C SER A 29 -30.70 -19.89 -38.58
N GLY A 30 -31.19 -19.26 -37.50
CA GLY A 30 -32.44 -19.62 -36.83
C GLY A 30 -32.32 -20.17 -35.40
N GLY A 31 -32.80 -19.40 -34.43
CA GLY A 31 -32.99 -19.80 -33.04
C GLY A 31 -32.57 -18.70 -32.07
N TYR A 32 -33.51 -18.22 -31.24
CA TYR A 32 -33.16 -17.47 -30.03
C TYR A 32 -32.49 -18.44 -29.06
N TYR A 33 -31.19 -18.66 -29.26
CA TYR A 33 -30.34 -19.26 -28.24
C TYR A 33 -30.07 -18.18 -27.21
N GLU A 34 -30.41 -18.45 -25.94
CA GLU A 34 -29.82 -17.71 -24.82
C GLU A 34 -28.31 -17.67 -25.07
N THR A 35 -27.79 -16.47 -25.30
CA THR A 35 -26.36 -16.28 -25.47
C THR A 35 -25.71 -16.75 -24.18
N GLU A 36 -25.02 -17.89 -24.23
CA GLU A 36 -24.18 -18.36 -23.13
C GLU A 36 -23.29 -17.19 -22.72
N ASP A 37 -23.40 -16.73 -21.47
CA ASP A 37 -22.53 -15.70 -20.93
C ASP A 37 -21.12 -16.32 -20.79
N PRO A 38 -20.20 -16.04 -21.74
CA PRO A 38 -18.97 -16.79 -21.84
C PRO A 38 -17.99 -16.30 -20.77
N TRP A 39 -17.02 -17.14 -20.42
CA TRP A 39 -15.93 -16.67 -19.58
C TRP A 39 -15.14 -15.57 -20.30
N THR A 40 -14.95 -14.44 -19.62
CA THR A 40 -14.06 -13.37 -20.06
C THR A 40 -12.76 -13.45 -19.26
N LEU A 41 -11.63 -13.36 -19.95
CA LEU A 41 -10.29 -13.30 -19.36
C LEU A 41 -9.71 -11.91 -19.62
N SER A 42 -9.32 -11.22 -18.56
CA SER A 42 -8.44 -10.05 -18.64
C SER A 42 -7.09 -10.39 -18.04
N THR A 43 -6.03 -9.87 -18.64
CA THR A 43 -4.65 -10.02 -18.17
C THR A 43 -3.98 -8.66 -18.13
N TRP A 44 -3.04 -8.49 -17.22
CA TRP A 44 -2.19 -7.31 -17.13
C TRP A 44 -0.87 -7.68 -16.48
N GLY A 45 0.14 -6.85 -16.67
CA GLY A 45 1.43 -7.04 -16.05
C GLY A 45 2.27 -5.78 -16.06
N SER A 46 3.38 -5.87 -15.33
CA SER A 46 4.43 -4.87 -15.41
C SER A 46 5.79 -5.48 -15.13
N PHE A 47 6.81 -4.91 -15.75
CA PHE A 47 8.20 -5.18 -15.47
C PHE A 47 8.89 -3.89 -15.04
N LYS A 48 9.60 -3.94 -13.92
CA LYS A 48 10.32 -2.79 -13.35
C LYS A 48 11.77 -3.15 -13.12
N SER A 49 12.67 -2.36 -13.69
CA SER A 49 14.09 -2.39 -13.38
C SER A 49 14.43 -1.18 -12.52
N ILE A 50 14.78 -1.42 -11.28
CA ILE A 50 15.12 -0.40 -10.28
C ILE A 50 16.63 -0.45 -10.03
N ALA A 51 17.29 0.70 -10.09
CA ALA A 51 18.64 0.89 -9.60
C ALA A 51 18.61 2.00 -8.56
N ALA A 52 19.17 1.74 -7.39
CA ALA A 52 19.05 2.62 -6.25
C ALA A 52 20.35 2.67 -5.43
N TYR A 53 20.49 3.77 -4.70
CA TYR A 53 21.57 4.02 -3.78
C TYR A 53 20.99 4.57 -2.48
N GLU A 54 21.17 3.82 -1.40
CA GLU A 54 20.80 4.23 -0.04
C GLU A 54 22.02 4.76 0.70
N GLN A 55 21.87 5.95 1.26
CA GLN A 55 22.74 6.47 2.30
C GLN A 55 22.07 6.23 3.65
N LEU A 56 22.53 5.21 4.35
CA LEU A 56 22.08 4.87 5.68
C LEU A 56 22.39 6.01 6.65
N ARG A 57 21.46 6.22 7.57
CA ARG A 57 21.62 7.18 8.68
C ARG A 57 21.83 6.49 10.03
N GLN A 58 21.61 5.18 10.08
CA GLN A 58 21.84 4.36 11.27
C GLN A 58 23.30 4.40 11.72
N THR A 59 23.55 4.38 13.03
CA THR A 59 24.93 4.34 13.58
C THR A 59 25.19 3.00 14.27
N ASN A 60 26.34 2.40 13.98
CA ASN A 60 26.82 1.12 14.54
C ASN A 60 25.96 -0.12 14.24
N ILE A 61 24.95 -0.04 13.37
CA ILE A 61 24.10 -1.19 13.02
C ILE A 61 24.68 -1.99 11.85
N TYR A 62 25.23 -1.30 10.85
CA TYR A 62 25.72 -1.87 9.61
C TYR A 62 27.22 -1.63 9.45
N THR A 63 27.86 -2.46 8.62
CA THR A 63 29.29 -2.31 8.32
C THR A 63 29.59 -1.21 7.31
N ALA A 64 28.65 -0.94 6.40
CA ALA A 64 28.72 0.14 5.44
C ALA A 64 27.49 1.05 5.58
N ASP A 65 27.70 2.35 5.48
CA ASP A 65 26.63 3.36 5.52
C ASP A 65 26.06 3.65 4.13
N SER A 66 26.59 3.01 3.08
CA SER A 66 26.10 3.15 1.72
C SER A 66 25.79 1.80 1.10
N ILE A 67 24.59 1.69 0.53
CA ILE A 67 24.07 0.46 -0.04
C ILE A 67 23.54 0.74 -1.45
N PRO A 68 24.32 0.45 -2.51
CA PRO A 68 23.73 0.34 -3.83
C PRO A 68 22.90 -0.94 -3.90
N PHE A 69 21.73 -0.89 -4.53
CA PHE A 69 20.98 -2.09 -4.86
C PHE A 69 20.34 -1.98 -6.23
N ALA A 70 20.09 -3.14 -6.83
CA ALA A 70 19.31 -3.28 -8.03
C ALA A 70 18.16 -4.26 -7.78
N GLU A 71 16.98 -3.95 -8.31
CA GLU A 71 15.83 -4.83 -8.18
C GLU A 71 15.13 -4.99 -9.54
N GLN A 72 14.80 -6.23 -9.88
CA GLN A 72 13.96 -6.56 -11.03
C GLN A 72 12.64 -7.09 -10.50
N ARG A 73 11.53 -6.41 -10.79
CA ARG A 73 10.17 -6.85 -10.40
C ARG A 73 9.38 -7.21 -11.65
N LEU A 74 8.91 -8.45 -11.72
CA LEU A 74 7.93 -8.89 -12.69
C LEU A 74 6.62 -9.15 -11.98
N ARG A 75 5.57 -8.46 -12.41
CA ARG A 75 4.21 -8.65 -11.91
C ARG A 75 3.31 -9.13 -13.02
N LEU A 76 2.53 -10.16 -12.73
CA LEU A 76 1.54 -10.73 -13.63
C LEU A 76 0.20 -10.84 -12.91
N GLY A 77 -0.86 -10.40 -13.56
CA GLY A 77 -2.21 -10.49 -13.04
C GLY A 77 -3.22 -10.92 -14.10
N GLY A 78 -4.34 -11.43 -13.62
CA GLY A 78 -5.46 -11.77 -14.48
C GLY A 78 -6.76 -11.89 -13.70
N ALA A 79 -7.87 -11.71 -14.40
CA ALA A 79 -9.19 -11.94 -13.87
C ALA A 79 -10.05 -12.77 -14.84
N LEU A 80 -10.74 -13.76 -14.30
CA LEU A 80 -11.73 -14.56 -15.00
C LEU A 80 -13.11 -14.16 -14.50
N THR A 81 -13.99 -13.72 -15.40
CA THR A 81 -15.35 -13.28 -15.07
C THR A 81 -16.38 -14.04 -15.88
N LYS A 82 -17.45 -14.50 -15.23
CA LYS A 82 -18.62 -15.12 -15.86
C LYS A 82 -19.88 -14.77 -15.07
N GLY A 83 -20.79 -14.03 -15.67
CA GLY A 83 -21.96 -13.47 -15.00
C GLY A 83 -21.59 -12.78 -13.70
N ASN A 84 -22.15 -13.30 -12.61
CA ASN A 84 -21.97 -12.76 -11.26
C ASN A 84 -20.66 -13.17 -10.58
N PHE A 85 -19.85 -14.03 -11.18
CA PHE A 85 -18.61 -14.53 -10.59
C PHE A 85 -17.39 -13.85 -11.19
N ARG A 86 -16.44 -13.49 -10.32
CA ARG A 86 -15.11 -13.01 -10.69
C ARG A 86 -14.06 -13.71 -9.84
N PHE A 87 -13.02 -14.23 -10.48
CA PHE A 87 -11.79 -14.67 -9.85
C PHE A 87 -10.67 -13.74 -10.28
N GLU A 88 -9.91 -13.20 -9.33
CA GLU A 88 -8.76 -12.33 -9.61
C GLU A 88 -7.51 -12.88 -8.92
N PHE A 89 -6.41 -12.83 -9.65
CA PHE A 89 -5.09 -13.23 -9.18
C PHE A 89 -4.04 -12.22 -9.61
N ALA A 90 -3.08 -11.91 -8.74
CA ALA A 90 -1.88 -11.18 -9.08
C ALA A 90 -0.69 -11.74 -8.31
N ASN A 91 0.41 -11.96 -9.03
CA ASN A 91 1.67 -12.47 -8.50
C ASN A 91 2.80 -11.53 -8.85
N GLU A 92 3.76 -11.43 -7.95
CA GLU A 92 4.97 -10.67 -8.16
C GLU A 92 6.19 -11.54 -7.86
N VAL A 93 7.14 -11.53 -8.78
CA VAL A 93 8.47 -12.12 -8.64
C VAL A 93 9.44 -10.97 -8.60
N ASN A 94 10.28 -10.92 -7.56
CA ASN A 94 11.33 -9.92 -7.46
C ASN A 94 12.70 -10.55 -7.23
N VAL A 95 13.69 -10.02 -7.96
CA VAL A 95 15.11 -10.33 -7.79
C VAL A 95 15.79 -9.08 -7.28
N THR A 96 16.30 -9.11 -6.06
CA THR A 96 17.07 -8.03 -5.46
C THR A 96 18.53 -8.44 -5.40
N ALA A 97 19.40 -7.62 -6.00
CA ALA A 97 20.85 -7.74 -5.91
C ALA A 97 21.41 -6.56 -5.10
N GLN A 98 22.16 -6.87 -4.05
CA GLN A 98 22.72 -5.88 -3.13
C GLN A 98 24.05 -6.41 -2.58
N PRO A 99 25.09 -5.59 -2.41
CA PRO A 99 26.29 -6.03 -1.69
C PRO A 99 25.93 -6.50 -0.26
N PRO A 100 26.61 -7.54 0.27
CA PRO A 100 26.40 -7.96 1.64
C PRO A 100 26.69 -6.79 2.59
N ASN A 101 25.72 -6.45 3.44
CA ASN A 101 25.90 -5.47 4.50
C ASN A 101 25.39 -6.07 5.81
N PRO A 102 26.15 -7.00 6.43
CA PRO A 102 25.71 -7.73 7.60
C PRO A 102 25.42 -6.76 8.76
N THR A 103 24.36 -7.05 9.50
CA THR A 103 24.06 -6.30 10.72
C THR A 103 24.98 -6.76 11.84
N VAL A 104 25.46 -5.81 12.66
CA VAL A 104 26.27 -6.11 13.86
C VAL A 104 25.39 -6.69 14.98
N VAL A 105 24.08 -6.45 14.91
CA VAL A 105 23.07 -6.97 15.84
C VAL A 105 21.89 -7.58 15.06
N PRO A 106 21.20 -8.59 15.61
CA PRO A 106 20.00 -9.13 14.98
C PRO A 106 18.89 -8.07 14.91
N ILE A 107 18.34 -7.82 13.73
CA ILE A 107 17.18 -6.93 13.55
C ILE A 107 15.94 -7.80 13.26
N PRO A 108 14.84 -7.64 14.01
CA PRO A 108 13.62 -8.37 13.74
C PRO A 108 13.02 -7.93 12.39
N TYR A 109 12.41 -8.88 11.66
CA TYR A 109 11.63 -8.54 10.48
C TYR A 109 10.35 -7.78 10.89
N LEU A 110 10.19 -6.56 10.40
CA LEU A 110 9.06 -5.68 10.69
C LEU A 110 8.03 -5.58 9.54
N GLY A 111 8.12 -6.46 8.55
CA GLY A 111 7.18 -6.45 7.43
C GLY A 111 5.77 -6.88 7.84
N PRO A 112 4.74 -6.50 7.04
CA PRO A 112 3.36 -6.86 7.32
C PRO A 112 3.21 -8.38 7.34
N LYS A 113 2.66 -8.91 8.43
CA LYS A 113 2.31 -10.33 8.53
C LYS A 113 0.93 -10.57 7.94
N GLN A 114 0.75 -11.72 7.30
CA GLN A 114 -0.51 -12.15 6.70
C GLN A 114 -0.99 -13.44 7.36
N ALA A 115 -2.29 -13.73 7.26
CA ALA A 115 -2.85 -14.94 7.86
C ALA A 115 -2.40 -16.19 7.10
N PHE A 116 -2.32 -16.08 5.77
CA PHE A 116 -1.74 -17.10 4.91
C PHE A 116 -0.44 -16.57 4.32
N ASP A 117 0.71 -17.08 4.75
CA ASP A 117 1.96 -16.69 4.08
C ASP A 117 2.04 -17.35 2.70
N LEU A 118 1.85 -16.54 1.66
CA LEU A 118 1.97 -16.92 0.25
C LEU A 118 3.23 -16.30 -0.37
N THR A 119 4.24 -16.06 0.47
CA THR A 119 5.57 -15.66 0.07
C THR A 119 6.46 -16.90 -0.01
N ALA A 120 7.30 -16.96 -1.02
CA ALA A 120 8.33 -17.97 -1.15
C ALA A 120 9.67 -17.31 -1.46
N GLU A 121 10.67 -17.56 -0.63
CA GLU A 121 12.06 -17.29 -0.99
C GLU A 121 12.56 -18.47 -1.83
N ILE A 122 12.77 -18.20 -3.12
CA ILE A 122 13.15 -19.24 -4.08
C ILE A 122 14.67 -19.42 -4.06
N TYR A 123 15.41 -18.32 -3.89
CA TYR A 123 16.86 -18.33 -3.78
C TYR A 123 17.32 -17.20 -2.86
N THR A 124 18.22 -17.51 -1.93
CA THR A 124 18.79 -16.56 -0.98
C THR A 124 20.30 -16.80 -0.89
N SER A 125 21.07 -15.74 -1.02
CA SER A 125 22.52 -15.70 -0.81
C SER A 125 22.91 -14.35 -0.19
N ASP A 126 24.19 -14.15 0.11
CA ASP A 126 24.67 -12.92 0.76
C ASP A 126 24.40 -11.64 -0.04
N SER A 127 24.24 -11.76 -1.37
CA SER A 127 24.08 -10.61 -2.26
C SER A 127 22.89 -10.66 -3.22
N LEU A 128 22.13 -11.75 -3.20
CA LEU A 128 21.02 -11.97 -4.11
C LEU A 128 19.86 -12.63 -3.39
N LEU A 129 18.67 -12.04 -3.52
CA LEU A 129 17.40 -12.56 -3.04
C LEU A 129 16.42 -12.65 -4.22
N LEU A 130 15.92 -13.85 -4.50
CA LEU A 130 14.80 -14.09 -5.39
C LEU A 130 13.60 -14.50 -4.55
N ARG A 131 12.55 -13.69 -4.59
CA ARG A 131 11.32 -13.92 -3.85
C ARG A 131 10.13 -13.89 -4.81
N ASN A 132 9.13 -14.68 -4.46
CA ASN A 132 7.81 -14.65 -5.05
C ASN A 132 6.80 -14.34 -3.96
N TYR A 133 5.76 -13.57 -4.29
CA TYR A 133 4.60 -13.47 -3.43
C TYR A 133 3.31 -13.31 -4.24
N ILE A 134 2.25 -13.94 -3.75
CA ILE A 134 0.90 -13.75 -4.29
C ILE A 134 0.33 -12.49 -3.63
N ASP A 135 0.27 -11.39 -4.38
CA ASP A 135 -0.24 -10.12 -3.89
C ASP A 135 -1.77 -10.13 -3.83
N ARG A 136 -2.46 -10.74 -4.79
CA ARG A 136 -3.93 -10.85 -4.82
C ARG A 136 -4.37 -12.24 -5.23
N ALA A 137 -5.42 -12.74 -4.57
CA ALA A 137 -6.06 -14.00 -4.91
C ALA A 137 -7.43 -14.04 -4.22
N PHE A 138 -8.49 -13.68 -4.94
CA PHE A 138 -9.84 -13.69 -4.37
C PHE A 138 -10.89 -14.18 -5.35
N VAL A 139 -11.98 -14.68 -4.78
CA VAL A 139 -13.25 -14.94 -5.47
C VAL A 139 -14.25 -13.89 -5.04
N GLN A 140 -14.96 -13.34 -6.01
CA GLN A 140 -16.05 -12.40 -5.83
C GLN A 140 -17.32 -12.97 -6.46
N TYR A 141 -18.44 -12.79 -5.77
CA TYR A 141 -19.78 -13.06 -6.27
C TYR A 141 -20.69 -11.85 -6.03
N THR A 142 -21.37 -11.39 -7.08
CA THR A 142 -22.29 -10.25 -7.01
C THR A 142 -23.74 -10.72 -7.21
N LEU A 143 -24.63 -10.39 -6.27
CA LEU A 143 -26.06 -10.74 -6.35
C LEU A 143 -26.92 -9.49 -6.13
N GLY A 144 -27.37 -8.88 -7.22
CA GLY A 144 -28.02 -7.57 -7.18
C GLY A 144 -27.08 -6.55 -6.55
N ASP A 145 -27.54 -5.88 -5.49
CA ASP A 145 -26.75 -4.88 -4.76
C ASP A 145 -25.73 -5.49 -3.77
N TRP A 146 -25.67 -6.82 -3.65
CA TRP A 146 -24.75 -7.49 -2.72
C TRP A 146 -23.47 -7.95 -3.42
N GLU A 147 -22.31 -7.64 -2.85
CA GLU A 147 -21.01 -8.19 -3.22
C GLU A 147 -20.48 -9.05 -2.07
N PHE A 148 -20.09 -10.29 -2.38
CA PHE A 148 -19.38 -11.20 -1.49
C PHE A 148 -17.97 -11.40 -2.03
N LYS A 149 -16.94 -11.19 -1.21
CA LYS A 149 -15.53 -11.32 -1.62
C LYS A 149 -14.73 -12.08 -0.58
N VAL A 150 -14.06 -13.16 -1.01
CA VAL A 150 -13.29 -14.05 -0.14
C VAL A 150 -11.89 -14.25 -0.71
N GLY A 151 -10.88 -14.08 0.14
CA GLY A 151 -9.47 -14.29 -0.19
C GLY A 151 -8.64 -13.04 0.05
N ARG A 152 -7.48 -12.99 -0.59
CA ARG A 152 -6.51 -11.91 -0.48
C ARG A 152 -6.91 -10.73 -1.37
N GLN A 153 -7.22 -9.62 -0.73
CA GLN A 153 -7.83 -8.47 -1.37
C GLN A 153 -7.34 -7.16 -0.76
N VAL A 154 -7.47 -6.06 -1.50
CA VAL A 154 -7.31 -4.73 -0.91
C VAL A 154 -8.51 -4.46 -0.01
N VAL A 155 -8.25 -4.00 1.21
CA VAL A 155 -9.29 -3.60 2.15
C VAL A 155 -9.29 -2.07 2.26
N PRO A 156 -10.08 -1.35 1.43
CA PRO A 156 -10.06 0.11 1.45
C PRO A 156 -10.70 0.64 2.72
N MET A 157 -9.97 1.47 3.45
CA MET A 157 -10.37 2.20 4.66
C MET A 157 -9.51 3.47 4.75
N GLY A 158 -10.11 4.60 5.12
CA GLY A 158 -9.48 5.91 5.02
C GLY A 158 -9.76 6.58 3.68
N ILE A 159 -9.90 7.89 3.72
CA ILE A 159 -10.02 8.82 2.58
C ILE A 159 -8.79 9.74 2.45
N GLY A 160 -7.90 9.72 3.44
CA GLY A 160 -6.62 10.42 3.42
C GLY A 160 -5.66 9.92 2.35
N LYS A 161 -4.89 10.84 1.79
CA LYS A 161 -4.03 10.64 0.62
C LYS A 161 -2.56 10.47 0.99
N ILE A 162 -2.06 11.24 1.96
CA ILE A 162 -0.69 11.09 2.50
C ILE A 162 -0.77 10.22 3.76
N TYR A 163 -1.60 10.64 4.71
CA TYR A 163 -1.84 9.93 5.97
C TYR A 163 -3.19 9.22 5.95
N THR A 164 -3.44 8.42 6.99
CA THR A 164 -4.78 7.92 7.31
C THR A 164 -4.88 7.74 8.81
N ALA A 165 -5.97 8.19 9.40
CA ALA A 165 -6.30 7.94 10.79
C ALA A 165 -7.11 6.65 10.93
N ILE A 166 -8.06 6.39 10.02
CA ILE A 166 -9.04 5.31 10.15
C ILE A 166 -8.59 3.96 9.60
N SER A 167 -7.64 3.93 8.67
CA SER A 167 -7.22 2.66 8.09
C SER A 167 -6.71 1.70 9.16
N GLN A 168 -7.13 0.44 9.04
CA GLN A 168 -6.67 -0.67 9.89
C GLN A 168 -5.76 -1.63 9.12
N ILE A 169 -5.25 -1.19 7.97
CA ILE A 169 -4.45 -1.99 7.07
C ILE A 169 -3.01 -1.46 7.10
N PRO A 170 -1.99 -2.33 7.08
CA PRO A 170 -0.61 -1.89 7.08
C PRO A 170 -0.35 -0.97 5.89
N ARG A 171 0.36 0.14 6.13
CA ARG A 171 0.93 0.93 5.05
C ARG A 171 2.36 0.50 4.79
N ARG A 172 2.79 0.65 3.53
CA ARG A 172 4.21 0.55 3.18
C ARG A 172 4.94 1.74 3.81
N SER A 173 6.24 1.56 4.06
CA SER A 173 7.11 2.65 4.51
C SER A 173 7.06 3.83 3.52
N PHE A 174 7.33 5.04 4.01
CA PHE A 174 7.43 6.23 3.16
C PHE A 174 8.51 6.11 2.09
N VAL A 175 9.61 5.46 2.44
CA VAL A 175 10.79 5.32 1.59
C VAL A 175 10.69 3.99 0.86
N VAL A 176 9.68 3.86 0.00
CA VAL A 176 9.50 2.70 -0.89
C VAL A 176 9.46 3.21 -2.32
N VAL A 177 10.40 2.71 -3.13
CA VAL A 177 10.42 3.01 -4.55
C VAL A 177 9.21 2.39 -5.24
N ASP A 178 8.39 3.25 -5.83
CA ASP A 178 7.28 2.91 -6.73
C ASP A 178 6.29 1.89 -6.13
N SER A 179 5.67 2.28 -5.01
CA SER A 179 4.57 1.53 -4.39
C SER A 179 3.27 1.71 -5.18
N GLU A 180 3.15 1.06 -6.33
CA GLU A 180 1.96 1.17 -7.20
C GLU A 180 0.72 0.48 -6.59
N TYR A 181 0.92 -0.59 -5.82
CA TYR A 181 -0.17 -1.42 -5.31
C TYR A 181 -0.39 -1.27 -3.81
N PRO A 182 -1.66 -1.07 -3.37
CA PRO A 182 -2.02 -1.12 -1.97
C PRO A 182 -1.69 -2.47 -1.34
N VAL A 183 -1.40 -2.46 -0.04
CA VAL A 183 -1.25 -3.69 0.74
C VAL A 183 -2.57 -4.45 0.76
N THR A 184 -2.47 -5.78 0.66
CA THR A 184 -3.61 -6.69 0.66
C THR A 184 -3.65 -7.50 1.96
N GLU A 185 -4.86 -7.91 2.32
CA GLU A 185 -5.13 -8.74 3.49
C GLU A 185 -6.00 -9.92 3.09
N ASP A 186 -5.85 -11.01 3.83
CA ASP A 186 -6.75 -12.15 3.73
C ASP A 186 -8.06 -11.79 4.46
N ALA A 187 -9.18 -11.77 3.74
CA ALA A 187 -10.45 -11.33 4.30
C ALA A 187 -11.66 -12.04 3.70
N VAL A 188 -12.74 -12.03 4.47
CA VAL A 188 -14.12 -12.26 4.00
C VAL A 188 -14.84 -10.93 4.10
N ALA A 189 -15.36 -10.44 2.99
CA ALA A 189 -16.06 -9.16 2.91
C ALA A 189 -17.44 -9.35 2.29
N VAL A 190 -18.41 -8.64 2.86
CA VAL A 190 -19.76 -8.49 2.31
C VAL A 190 -20.06 -7.01 2.21
N THR A 191 -20.54 -6.57 1.06
CA THR A 191 -20.94 -5.18 0.81
C THR A 191 -22.34 -5.15 0.22
N TYR A 192 -23.22 -4.35 0.79
CA TYR A 192 -24.51 -3.98 0.20
C TYR A 192 -24.39 -2.55 -0.35
N ALA A 193 -24.59 -2.40 -1.66
CA ALA A 193 -24.51 -1.15 -2.40
C ALA A 193 -25.91 -0.61 -2.71
N GLY A 194 -26.73 -0.40 -1.67
CA GLY A 194 -28.05 0.22 -1.80
C GLY A 194 -27.99 1.75 -1.69
N PRO A 195 -29.10 2.40 -1.27
CA PRO A 195 -29.13 3.85 -1.03
C PRO A 195 -28.08 4.34 -0.02
N MET A 196 -27.73 3.48 0.93
CA MET A 196 -26.54 3.60 1.75
C MET A 196 -25.67 2.37 1.51
N THR A 197 -24.35 2.54 1.57
CA THR A 197 -23.42 1.43 1.48
C THR A 197 -23.18 0.84 2.86
N LEU A 198 -23.51 -0.44 3.06
CA LEU A 198 -23.16 -1.19 4.26
C LEU A 198 -22.07 -2.20 3.89
N SER A 199 -20.95 -2.19 4.59
CA SER A 199 -19.93 -3.23 4.43
C SER A 199 -19.52 -3.83 5.76
N ALA A 200 -19.35 -5.14 5.78
CA ALA A 200 -18.84 -5.90 6.90
C ALA A 200 -17.68 -6.78 6.43
N ARG A 201 -16.63 -6.87 7.25
CA ARG A 201 -15.41 -7.58 6.91
C ARG A 201 -14.89 -8.34 8.11
N PHE A 202 -14.42 -9.56 7.87
CA PHE A 202 -13.72 -10.40 8.82
C PHE A 202 -12.32 -10.68 8.29
N LEU A 203 -11.30 -10.45 9.12
CA LEU A 203 -9.92 -10.75 8.78
C LEU A 203 -9.39 -11.76 9.81
N PRO A 204 -8.88 -12.93 9.37
CA PRO A 204 -8.29 -13.91 10.27
C PRO A 204 -7.12 -13.31 11.05
N LYS A 205 -6.89 -13.84 12.26
CA LYS A 205 -5.82 -13.35 13.12
C LYS A 205 -4.47 -13.81 12.58
N ILE A 206 -3.47 -12.96 12.71
CA ILE A 206 -2.09 -13.23 12.33
C ILE A 206 -1.23 -13.48 13.58
N GLU A 207 -0.01 -13.97 13.37
CA GLU A 207 0.91 -14.23 14.47
C GLU A 207 1.16 -12.96 15.31
N GLY A 208 0.91 -13.06 16.63
CA GLY A 208 1.05 -11.96 17.58
C GLY A 208 -0.28 -11.32 17.99
N GLN A 209 -1.37 -11.54 17.24
CA GLN A 209 -2.71 -11.09 17.63
C GLN A 209 -3.41 -12.12 18.52
N GLN A 210 -4.17 -11.65 19.51
CA GLN A 210 -4.99 -12.55 20.35
C GLN A 210 -6.26 -12.97 19.61
N ASP A 211 -6.93 -12.00 18.99
CA ASP A 211 -8.24 -12.16 18.38
C ASP A 211 -8.27 -11.83 16.87
N HIS A 212 -9.35 -12.26 16.21
CA HIS A 212 -9.66 -11.88 14.83
C HIS A 212 -10.07 -10.41 14.73
N ASN A 213 -9.80 -9.81 13.57
CA ASN A 213 -10.25 -8.46 13.27
C ASN A 213 -11.61 -8.49 12.58
N PHE A 214 -12.46 -7.51 12.88
CA PHE A 214 -13.74 -7.32 12.20
C PHE A 214 -14.04 -5.84 12.04
N HIS A 215 -14.56 -5.45 10.88
CA HIS A 215 -14.88 -4.07 10.57
C HIS A 215 -16.30 -3.98 10.01
N VAL A 216 -17.04 -2.96 10.43
CA VAL A 216 -18.35 -2.59 9.88
C VAL A 216 -18.28 -1.13 9.46
N ARG A 217 -18.76 -0.83 8.25
CA ARG A 217 -18.82 0.53 7.70
C ARG A 217 -20.19 0.81 7.15
N LEU A 218 -20.70 2.00 7.44
CA LEU A 218 -21.93 2.55 6.90
C LEU A 218 -21.59 3.85 6.20
N GLY A 219 -21.75 3.89 4.88
CA GLY A 219 -21.45 5.04 4.03
C GLY A 219 -22.71 5.62 3.40
N GLU A 220 -22.74 6.94 3.29
CA GLU A 220 -23.76 7.69 2.58
C GLU A 220 -23.08 8.72 1.69
N GLN A 221 -23.43 8.69 0.41
CA GLN A 221 -22.92 9.62 -0.58
C GLN A 221 -24.09 10.44 -1.13
N THR A 222 -23.99 11.75 -1.01
CA THR A 222 -24.92 12.72 -1.60
C THR A 222 -24.21 13.57 -2.65
N MET A 223 -24.92 14.50 -3.30
CA MET A 223 -24.29 15.44 -4.23
C MET A 223 -23.26 16.37 -3.55
N ASP A 224 -23.44 16.66 -2.26
CA ASP A 224 -22.67 17.69 -1.55
C ASP A 224 -21.63 17.12 -0.59
N TYR A 225 -21.79 15.88 -0.14
CA TYR A 225 -20.92 15.24 0.84
C TYR A 225 -20.87 13.72 0.69
N ASP A 226 -19.75 13.14 1.09
CA ASP A 226 -19.56 11.71 1.33
C ASP A 226 -19.23 11.54 2.81
N LEU A 227 -19.98 10.69 3.53
CA LEU A 227 -19.82 10.44 4.95
C LEU A 227 -19.76 8.94 5.19
N VAL A 228 -18.81 8.49 6.00
CA VAL A 228 -18.69 7.09 6.39
C VAL A 228 -18.50 6.99 7.90
N LEU A 229 -19.33 6.17 8.54
CA LEU A 229 -19.11 5.70 9.91
C LEU A 229 -18.47 4.33 9.85
N THR A 230 -17.43 4.14 10.66
CA THR A 230 -16.70 2.88 10.74
C THR A 230 -16.58 2.46 12.20
N ALA A 231 -16.81 1.18 12.49
CA ALA A 231 -16.56 0.61 13.81
C ALA A 231 -15.99 -0.81 13.67
N GLY A 232 -15.29 -1.28 14.70
CA GLY A 232 -14.78 -2.64 14.67
C GLY A 232 -13.77 -2.96 15.75
N LYS A 233 -13.06 -4.07 15.51
CA LYS A 233 -11.88 -4.47 16.25
C LYS A 233 -10.72 -4.70 15.30
N SER A 234 -9.57 -4.14 15.61
CA SER A 234 -8.31 -4.40 14.91
C SER A 234 -7.13 -4.42 15.88
N ASP A 235 -6.28 -5.43 15.75
CA ASP A 235 -5.04 -5.58 16.54
C ASP A 235 -5.29 -5.41 18.05
N ASP A 236 -6.26 -6.18 18.55
CA ASP A 236 -6.70 -6.21 19.95
C ASP A 236 -7.23 -4.86 20.49
N LYS A 237 -7.62 -3.94 19.61
CA LYS A 237 -8.24 -2.64 19.95
C LYS A 237 -9.64 -2.55 19.35
N LEU A 238 -10.62 -2.09 20.13
CA LEU A 238 -11.89 -1.64 19.58
C LEU A 238 -11.73 -0.24 19.01
N PHE A 239 -12.45 0.09 17.95
CA PHE A 239 -12.43 1.43 17.40
C PHE A 239 -13.78 1.86 16.84
N PHE A 240 -13.98 3.18 16.84
CA PHE A 240 -15.09 3.86 16.21
C PHE A 240 -14.55 5.12 15.54
N GLY A 241 -14.93 5.35 14.29
CA GLY A 241 -14.44 6.47 13.51
C GLY A 241 -15.45 6.98 12.50
N PHE A 242 -15.16 8.19 12.02
CA PHE A 242 -15.93 8.93 11.04
C PHE A 242 -15.00 9.47 9.97
N GLU A 243 -15.41 9.36 8.71
CA GLU A 243 -14.76 9.89 7.52
C GLU A 243 -15.74 10.84 6.82
N GLY A 244 -15.24 11.93 6.28
CA GLY A 244 -16.07 12.87 5.53
C GLY A 244 -15.31 13.59 4.43
N ALA A 245 -15.92 13.74 3.26
CA ALA A 245 -15.38 14.52 2.17
C ALA A 245 -16.41 15.51 1.60
N LYS A 246 -15.93 16.68 1.17
CA LYS A 246 -16.78 17.71 0.55
C LYS A 246 -16.00 18.54 -0.46
N ASN A 247 -16.63 18.81 -1.60
CA ASN A 247 -16.14 19.77 -2.58
C ASN A 247 -16.66 21.17 -2.25
N TYR A 248 -15.78 22.17 -2.22
CA TYR A 248 -16.17 23.56 -2.04
C TYR A 248 -15.16 24.52 -2.67
N GLY A 249 -15.64 25.41 -3.54
CA GLY A 249 -14.82 26.48 -4.13
C GLY A 249 -13.61 25.98 -4.95
N GLY A 250 -13.69 24.78 -5.55
CA GLY A 250 -12.58 24.15 -6.28
C GLY A 250 -11.56 23.43 -5.39
N PHE A 251 -11.81 23.36 -4.08
CA PHE A 251 -11.08 22.49 -3.16
C PHE A 251 -11.89 21.24 -2.85
N VAL A 252 -11.20 20.14 -2.61
CA VAL A 252 -11.77 18.94 -1.99
C VAL A 252 -11.25 18.86 -0.56
N PHE A 253 -12.15 18.98 0.40
CA PHE A 253 -11.85 18.82 1.82
C PHE A 253 -12.11 17.38 2.24
N ARG A 254 -11.21 16.82 3.06
CA ARG A 254 -11.35 15.49 3.67
C ARG A 254 -11.06 15.54 5.15
N GLY A 255 -11.79 14.75 5.92
CA GLY A 255 -11.59 14.63 7.36
C GLY A 255 -11.75 13.18 7.81
N GLU A 256 -10.89 12.76 8.74
CA GLU A 256 -11.04 11.50 9.45
C GLU A 256 -10.90 11.77 10.96
N ALA A 257 -11.67 11.06 11.77
CA ALA A 257 -11.49 11.04 13.23
C ALA A 257 -11.81 9.66 13.76
N VAL A 258 -10.96 9.11 14.63
CA VAL A 258 -11.15 7.78 15.19
C VAL A 258 -10.70 7.74 16.65
N ALA A 259 -11.48 7.02 17.45
CA ALA A 259 -11.13 6.67 18.80
C ALA A 259 -10.89 5.16 18.90
N TYR A 260 -9.78 4.80 19.53
CA TYR A 260 -9.42 3.43 19.85
C TYR A 260 -9.55 3.21 21.35
N LYS A 261 -10.11 2.06 21.74
CA LYS A 261 -10.07 1.56 23.10
C LYS A 261 -9.10 0.39 23.17
N ARG A 262 -7.98 0.58 23.88
CA ARG A 262 -6.97 -0.45 24.14
C ARG A 262 -6.86 -0.61 25.65
N ASN A 263 -7.23 -1.78 26.19
CA ASN A 263 -7.31 -1.98 27.63
C ASN A 263 -8.18 -0.87 28.29
N ASN A 264 -7.61 -0.12 29.24
CA ASN A 264 -8.27 1.01 29.90
C ASN A 264 -8.01 2.37 29.23
N ASP A 265 -7.15 2.44 28.21
CA ASP A 265 -6.75 3.68 27.58
C ASP A 265 -7.58 3.98 26.32
N THR A 266 -7.85 5.26 26.11
CA THR A 266 -8.49 5.77 24.90
C THR A 266 -7.44 6.54 24.10
N ILE A 267 -7.24 6.15 22.85
CA ILE A 267 -6.27 6.77 21.94
C ILE A 267 -7.06 7.40 20.78
N LEU A 268 -6.75 8.64 20.43
CA LEU A 268 -7.41 9.36 19.34
C LEU A 268 -6.47 9.54 18.16
N GLN A 269 -6.99 9.42 16.94
CA GLN A 269 -6.29 9.88 15.74
C GLN A 269 -7.24 10.74 14.92
N GLY A 270 -6.69 11.69 14.16
CA GLY A 270 -7.46 12.57 13.31
C GLY A 270 -6.68 13.05 12.11
N LEU A 271 -7.38 13.31 11.02
CA LEU A 271 -6.82 13.82 9.78
C LEU A 271 -7.71 14.95 9.27
N PHE A 272 -7.10 16.02 8.76
CA PHE A 272 -7.79 16.99 7.93
C PHE A 272 -6.93 17.30 6.71
N GLY A 273 -7.52 17.23 5.52
CA GLY A 273 -6.84 17.42 4.25
C GLY A 273 -7.59 18.32 3.30
N MET A 274 -6.85 19.01 2.43
CA MET A 274 -7.39 19.72 1.29
C MET A 274 -6.53 19.49 0.05
N ASP A 275 -7.15 19.27 -1.10
CA ASP A 275 -6.48 19.31 -2.40
C ASP A 275 -7.20 20.19 -3.41
N ARG A 276 -6.43 20.64 -4.40
CA ARG A 276 -6.89 21.49 -5.49
C ARG A 276 -6.00 21.31 -6.73
N ALA A 277 -6.66 21.24 -7.89
CA ALA A 277 -6.02 21.57 -9.16
C ALA A 277 -6.04 23.09 -9.33
N PHE A 278 -4.87 23.73 -9.33
CA PHE A 278 -4.73 25.17 -9.52
C PHE A 278 -4.78 25.54 -11.00
N THR A 279 -4.15 24.71 -11.83
CA THR A 279 -4.25 24.70 -13.29
C THR A 279 -4.40 23.25 -13.75
N PRO A 280 -4.67 22.97 -15.04
CA PRO A 280 -4.63 21.61 -15.56
C PRO A 280 -3.27 20.92 -15.34
N GLU A 281 -2.19 21.69 -15.32
CA GLU A 281 -0.80 21.22 -15.21
C GLU A 281 -0.27 21.24 -13.78
N PHE A 282 -0.95 21.90 -12.82
CA PHE A 282 -0.45 22.04 -11.45
C PHE A 282 -1.52 21.77 -10.41
N SER A 283 -1.25 20.81 -9.52
CA SER A 283 -2.11 20.46 -8.40
C SER A 283 -1.33 20.35 -7.10
N GLY A 284 -2.04 20.54 -5.99
CA GLY A 284 -1.46 20.41 -4.66
C GLY A 284 -2.45 19.82 -3.67
N LEU A 285 -1.91 19.14 -2.68
CA LEU A 285 -2.57 18.54 -1.54
C LEU A 285 -1.80 18.91 -0.26
N VAL A 286 -2.54 19.22 0.81
CA VAL A 286 -2.00 19.41 2.15
C VAL A 286 -2.85 18.63 3.14
N GLU A 287 -2.20 17.92 4.08
CA GLU A 287 -2.86 17.17 5.14
C GLU A 287 -2.21 17.45 6.51
N VAL A 288 -3.03 17.64 7.54
CA VAL A 288 -2.61 17.69 8.95
C VAL A 288 -3.11 16.44 9.63
N PHE A 289 -2.21 15.70 10.26
CA PHE A 289 -2.49 14.41 10.87
C PHE A 289 -2.08 14.40 12.34
N TYR A 290 -3.02 14.03 13.22
CA TYR A 290 -2.81 13.79 14.63
C TYR A 290 -2.76 12.29 14.90
N ASN A 291 -1.63 11.83 15.44
CA ASN A 291 -1.35 10.45 15.79
C ASN A 291 -1.30 10.28 17.31
N GLY A 292 -2.40 9.86 17.94
CA GLY A 292 -2.40 9.61 19.39
C GLY A 292 -1.55 8.44 19.87
N PHE A 293 -1.01 7.61 18.96
CA PHE A 293 -0.04 6.56 19.31
C PHE A 293 1.40 7.08 19.42
N GLY A 294 1.67 8.26 18.88
CA GLY A 294 3.00 8.87 18.94
C GLY A 294 3.18 9.82 20.11
N SER A 295 4.40 10.32 20.27
CA SER A 295 4.79 11.23 21.33
C SER A 295 4.92 12.66 20.83
N ASN A 296 4.65 13.63 21.69
CA ASN A 296 4.96 15.04 21.44
C ASN A 296 6.34 15.45 21.95
N ASN A 297 7.06 14.54 22.63
CA ASN A 297 8.41 14.76 23.15
C ASN A 297 9.40 13.87 22.38
N PRO A 298 10.35 14.44 21.62
CA PRO A 298 11.32 13.68 20.83
C PRO A 298 12.19 12.75 21.68
N LEU A 299 12.47 13.11 22.95
CA LEU A 299 13.21 12.26 23.88
C LEU A 299 12.44 11.01 24.32
N SER A 300 11.13 10.97 24.03
CA SER A 300 10.24 9.85 24.34
C SER A 300 9.83 9.09 23.08
N TYR A 301 10.47 9.34 21.94
CA TYR A 301 10.28 8.53 20.75
C TYR A 301 10.73 7.09 20.99
N ASN A 302 9.82 6.17 20.72
CA ASN A 302 10.03 4.75 20.89
C ASN A 302 9.70 4.03 19.58
N VAL A 303 10.74 3.66 18.84
CA VAL A 303 10.61 2.93 17.57
C VAL A 303 10.18 1.47 17.73
N PHE A 304 10.23 0.95 18.97
CA PHE A 304 9.82 -0.43 19.29
C PHE A 304 8.39 -0.51 19.83
N GLU A 305 7.85 0.60 20.33
CA GLU A 305 6.44 0.65 20.66
C GLU A 305 5.64 0.64 19.37
N GLN A 306 4.70 -0.31 19.27
CA GLN A 306 3.93 -0.51 18.06
C GLN A 306 3.11 0.74 17.76
N SER A 307 3.63 1.55 16.84
CA SER A 307 2.86 2.51 16.08
C SER A 307 1.68 1.77 15.42
N HIS A 308 0.56 2.47 15.30
CA HIS A 308 -0.62 1.89 14.67
C HIS A 308 -0.27 1.42 13.25
N ARG A 309 -0.75 0.25 12.81
CA ARG A 309 -0.23 -0.41 11.59
C ARG A 309 -0.36 0.41 10.30
N SER A 310 -1.36 1.29 10.23
CA SER A 310 -1.55 2.20 9.09
C SER A 310 -0.82 3.53 9.25
N ALA A 311 -0.20 3.75 10.42
CA ALA A 311 0.37 4.99 10.87
C ALA A 311 1.71 4.73 11.60
N PRO A 312 2.77 4.29 10.88
CA PRO A 312 4.07 3.92 11.43
C PRO A 312 4.92 5.14 11.86
N TYR A 313 4.27 6.12 12.48
CA TYR A 313 4.81 7.40 12.91
C TYR A 313 5.10 7.39 14.40
N ILE A 314 6.20 8.02 14.82
CA ILE A 314 6.58 8.07 16.25
C ILE A 314 6.24 9.41 16.92
N GLY A 315 6.05 10.46 16.13
CA GLY A 315 5.53 11.76 16.54
C GLY A 315 4.00 11.79 16.63
N GLN A 316 3.47 12.87 17.18
CA GLN A 316 2.03 13.03 17.45
C GLN A 316 1.33 13.94 16.44
N LEU A 317 2.04 14.87 15.79
CA LEU A 317 1.44 15.85 14.90
C LEU A 317 2.29 16.00 13.63
N TYR A 318 1.64 15.85 12.47
CA TYR A 318 2.29 15.90 11.18
C TYR A 318 1.61 16.87 10.23
N LEU A 319 2.42 17.48 9.37
CA LEU A 319 2.00 18.17 8.16
C LEU A 319 2.53 17.38 6.96
N GLY A 320 1.68 17.09 5.99
CA GLY A 320 2.05 16.43 4.75
C GLY A 320 1.67 17.31 3.57
N THR A 321 2.52 17.34 2.56
CA THR A 321 2.22 18.02 1.30
C THR A 321 2.51 17.12 0.12
N ASN A 322 1.75 17.27 -0.96
CA ASN A 322 2.06 16.65 -2.24
C ASN A 322 1.73 17.64 -3.35
N PHE A 323 2.72 18.00 -4.17
CA PHE A 323 2.58 18.87 -5.32
C PHE A 323 2.96 18.12 -6.59
N ASN A 324 2.15 18.28 -7.63
CA ASN A 324 2.37 17.64 -8.92
C ASN A 324 2.35 18.72 -10.01
N ALA A 325 3.34 18.71 -10.89
CA ALA A 325 3.50 19.65 -11.98
C ALA A 325 3.79 18.93 -13.30
N GLN A 326 2.93 19.10 -14.29
CA GLN A 326 3.17 18.70 -15.67
C GLN A 326 4.03 19.76 -16.35
N ILE A 327 5.34 19.50 -16.47
CA ILE A 327 6.31 20.44 -17.04
C ILE A 327 6.21 20.44 -18.56
N THR A 328 6.04 19.25 -19.15
CA THR A 328 5.69 19.04 -20.56
C THR A 328 4.71 17.87 -20.67
N PRO A 329 4.06 17.61 -21.82
CA PRO A 329 3.15 16.47 -21.98
C PRO A 329 3.76 15.09 -21.64
N LEU A 330 5.09 14.95 -21.70
CA LEU A 330 5.81 13.70 -21.41
C LEU A 330 6.63 13.77 -20.11
N PHE A 331 6.67 14.92 -19.42
CA PHE A 331 7.55 15.13 -18.28
C PHE A 331 6.83 15.76 -17.10
N GLU A 332 6.77 15.04 -15.99
CA GLU A 332 6.08 15.41 -14.76
C GLU A 332 7.06 15.49 -13.60
N GLY A 333 6.86 16.45 -12.70
CA GLY A 333 7.60 16.62 -11.46
C GLY A 333 6.69 16.52 -10.26
N HIS A 334 7.16 15.85 -9.21
CA HIS A 334 6.39 15.56 -8.01
C HIS A 334 7.22 15.90 -6.77
N LEU A 335 6.60 16.61 -5.83
CA LEU A 335 7.21 16.95 -4.54
C LEU A 335 6.27 16.54 -3.40
N GLY A 336 6.63 15.46 -2.71
CA GLY A 336 6.04 15.04 -1.44
C GLY A 336 6.84 15.55 -0.25
N SER A 337 6.15 15.85 0.85
CA SER A 337 6.80 16.04 2.15
C SER A 337 5.97 15.45 3.29
N SER A 338 6.64 15.02 4.34
CA SER A 338 6.07 14.68 5.64
C SER A 338 6.91 15.34 6.73
N THR A 339 6.35 16.34 7.38
CA THR A 339 6.97 17.09 8.47
C THR A 339 6.36 16.66 9.79
N ASN A 340 7.18 16.20 10.72
CA ASN A 340 6.80 16.04 12.12
C ASN A 340 6.85 17.41 12.79
N LEU A 341 5.68 17.94 13.16
CA LEU A 341 5.56 19.28 13.75
C LEU A 341 5.99 19.33 15.22
N ASN A 342 6.20 18.17 15.87
CA ASN A 342 6.70 18.12 17.25
C ASN A 342 8.21 18.39 17.34
N ASP A 343 8.98 17.97 16.33
CA ASP A 343 10.44 18.11 16.32
C ASP A 343 10.99 18.96 15.15
N GLY A 344 10.12 19.36 14.22
CA GLY A 344 10.46 20.17 13.05
C GLY A 344 11.21 19.42 11.95
N SER A 345 11.37 18.10 12.07
CA SER A 345 12.04 17.29 11.06
C SER A 345 11.12 16.96 9.90
N THR A 346 11.67 16.87 8.70
CA THR A 346 10.91 16.67 7.46
C THR A 346 11.57 15.64 6.56
N LEU A 347 10.78 14.68 6.08
CA LEU A 347 11.12 13.80 4.96
C LEU A 347 10.57 14.41 3.67
N PHE A 348 11.43 14.54 2.66
CA PHE A 348 11.05 14.96 1.31
C PHE A 348 11.13 13.78 0.34
N HIS A 349 10.26 13.80 -0.66
CA HIS A 349 10.30 12.92 -1.82
C HIS A 349 10.16 13.78 -3.08
N LEU A 350 11.26 13.98 -3.79
CA LEU A 350 11.27 14.66 -5.09
C LEU A 350 11.50 13.60 -6.16
N TYR A 351 10.59 13.49 -7.12
CA TYR A 351 10.80 12.62 -8.26
C TYR A 351 10.20 13.19 -9.53
N PHE A 352 10.68 12.65 -10.65
CA PHE A 352 10.25 13.01 -11.97
C PHE A 352 9.88 11.76 -12.74
N ASN A 353 8.83 11.88 -13.55
CA ASN A 353 8.39 10.84 -14.48
C ASN A 353 8.56 11.33 -15.91
N TYR A 354 9.19 10.53 -16.76
CA TYR A 354 9.35 10.79 -18.19
C TYR A 354 8.77 9.64 -19.01
N SER A 355 7.69 9.91 -19.74
CA SER A 355 7.06 8.93 -20.62
C SER A 355 7.89 8.78 -21.91
N LEU A 356 8.39 7.57 -22.14
CA LEU A 356 9.16 7.19 -23.33
C LEU A 356 8.26 6.65 -24.44
N SER A 357 7.17 5.96 -24.06
CA SER A 357 6.07 5.51 -24.92
C SER A 357 4.81 5.30 -24.08
N ASP A 358 3.72 4.86 -24.70
CA ASP A 358 2.45 4.59 -24.02
C ASP A 358 2.57 3.54 -22.89
N GLU A 359 3.53 2.62 -23.01
CA GLU A 359 3.79 1.54 -22.05
C GLU A 359 5.08 1.66 -21.24
N LEU A 360 5.94 2.65 -21.54
CA LEU A 360 7.30 2.73 -21.00
C LEU A 360 7.56 4.08 -20.34
N ASP A 361 7.89 4.03 -19.04
CA ASP A 361 8.21 5.19 -18.22
C ASP A 361 9.62 5.10 -17.65
N LEU A 362 10.30 6.25 -17.59
CA LEU A 362 11.52 6.46 -16.84
C LEU A 362 11.24 7.36 -15.63
N ILE A 363 11.46 6.81 -14.44
CA ILE A 363 11.29 7.54 -13.18
C ILE A 363 12.65 7.72 -12.53
N PHE A 364 12.94 8.91 -12.04
CA PHE A 364 14.10 9.14 -11.17
C PHE A 364 13.70 10.01 -9.99
N GLY A 365 14.20 9.68 -8.82
CA GLY A 365 13.77 10.35 -7.61
C GLY A 365 14.75 10.24 -6.46
N GLN A 366 14.47 11.05 -5.46
CA GLN A 366 15.24 11.12 -4.24
C GLN A 366 14.31 11.28 -3.03
N TYR A 367 14.50 10.42 -2.05
CA TYR A 367 14.09 10.66 -0.67
C TYR A 367 15.26 11.29 0.07
N PHE A 368 14.99 12.37 0.79
CA PHE A 368 15.98 12.97 1.68
C PHE A 368 15.31 13.60 2.88
N SER A 369 15.98 13.57 4.02
CA SER A 369 15.46 14.15 5.26
C SER A 369 16.24 15.38 5.71
N VAL A 370 15.52 16.43 6.13
CA VAL A 370 16.06 17.64 6.74
C VAL A 370 15.59 17.70 8.19
N SER A 371 16.50 17.97 9.13
CA SER A 371 16.16 18.05 10.54
C SER A 371 16.95 19.12 11.28
N PRO A 372 16.34 19.80 12.27
CA PRO A 372 17.06 20.64 13.24
C PRO A 372 17.99 19.85 14.19
N ASP A 373 17.66 18.59 14.50
CA ASP A 373 18.34 17.77 15.50
C ASP A 373 18.50 16.32 15.01
N PRO A 374 19.71 15.70 15.07
CA PRO A 374 19.89 14.30 14.70
C PRO A 374 19.00 13.29 15.47
N LEU A 375 18.53 13.63 16.67
CA LEU A 375 17.65 12.78 17.50
C LEU A 375 16.18 12.83 17.07
N SER A 376 15.82 13.73 16.16
CA SER A 376 14.47 13.84 15.62
C SER A 376 14.09 12.59 14.80
N GLU A 377 12.80 12.43 14.49
CA GLU A 377 12.29 11.28 13.72
C GLU A 377 13.00 11.13 12.37
N TYR A 378 13.13 12.22 11.63
CA TYR A 378 13.83 12.25 10.35
C TYR A 378 15.30 12.72 10.46
N GLY A 379 15.85 12.79 11.68
CA GLY A 379 17.21 13.27 11.98
C GLY A 379 18.28 12.21 11.78
N GLY A 380 17.89 10.94 11.75
CA GLY A 380 18.77 9.83 11.40
C GLY A 380 19.43 9.11 12.57
N ARG A 381 19.36 9.66 13.79
CA ARG A 381 20.05 9.10 14.97
C ARG A 381 19.12 8.83 16.15
N ILE A 382 17.93 8.30 15.90
CA ILE A 382 17.02 7.89 16.98
C ILE A 382 17.70 6.79 17.80
N PRO A 383 18.01 6.99 19.10
CA PRO A 383 18.78 6.03 19.88
C PRO A 383 18.02 4.72 20.10
N LEU A 384 18.71 3.58 19.90
CA LEU A 384 18.21 2.25 20.29
C LEU A 384 18.81 1.76 21.62
N GLY A 385 19.74 2.54 22.19
CA GLY A 385 20.55 2.15 23.35
C GLY A 385 21.90 1.55 22.94
N PHE A 386 22.80 1.39 23.91
CA PHE A 386 24.14 0.77 23.73
C PHE A 386 25.00 1.35 22.59
N GLY A 387 24.78 2.63 22.25
CA GLY A 387 25.50 3.31 21.17
C GLY A 387 24.97 3.02 19.76
N PHE A 388 23.84 2.32 19.61
CA PHE A 388 23.16 2.12 18.33
C PHE A 388 22.09 3.19 18.10
N SER A 389 21.90 3.56 16.84
CA SER A 389 20.79 4.45 16.43
C SER A 389 20.19 4.02 15.11
N THR A 390 18.91 4.35 14.92
CA THR A 390 18.18 4.12 13.67
C THR A 390 17.75 5.44 13.03
N GLY A 391 17.44 5.39 11.73
CA GLY A 391 17.04 6.51 10.93
C GLY A 391 16.57 6.06 9.55
N LEU A 392 15.68 6.84 8.93
CA LEU A 392 15.35 6.63 7.51
C LEU A 392 16.57 6.96 6.64
N PRO A 393 16.91 6.13 5.65
CA PRO A 393 17.99 6.43 4.73
C PRO A 393 17.60 7.54 3.76
N ASP A 394 18.59 8.28 3.26
CA ASP A 394 18.40 9.02 2.01
C ASP A 394 18.50 8.03 0.86
N LEU A 395 17.59 8.09 -0.10
CA LEU A 395 17.48 7.10 -1.16
C LEU A 395 17.36 7.81 -2.50
N SER A 396 18.34 7.60 -3.38
CA SER A 396 18.30 8.04 -4.78
C SER A 396 18.05 6.84 -5.67
N TYR A 397 17.18 6.97 -6.67
CA TYR A 397 16.79 5.83 -7.50
C TYR A 397 16.46 6.22 -8.94
N PHE A 398 16.56 5.22 -9.81
CA PHE A 398 16.07 5.20 -11.18
C PHE A 398 15.19 3.96 -11.37
N VAL A 399 14.05 4.12 -12.04
CA VAL A 399 13.16 3.03 -12.42
C VAL A 399 12.89 3.11 -13.91
N LEU A 400 13.09 2.02 -14.62
CA LEU A 400 12.49 1.80 -15.93
C LEU A 400 11.27 0.89 -15.73
N LYS A 401 10.09 1.39 -16.07
CA LYS A 401 8.81 0.69 -15.89
C LYS A 401 8.20 0.40 -17.26
N TYR A 402 7.92 -0.86 -17.53
CA TYR A 402 7.19 -1.34 -18.69
C TYR A 402 5.86 -1.97 -18.25
N SER A 403 4.73 -1.54 -18.80
CA SER A 403 3.39 -2.04 -18.47
C SER A 403 2.75 -2.71 -19.68
N PHE A 404 2.02 -3.81 -19.51
CA PHE A 404 1.43 -4.57 -20.63
C PHE A 404 0.16 -5.34 -20.26
#